data_AF-A0A8D0HMP9-F1
#
_entry.id   AF-A0A8D0HMP9-F1
#
_cell.length_a   1.000
_cell.length_b   1.000
_cell.length_c   1.000
_cell.angle_alpha   90.00
_cell.angle_beta   90.00
_cell.angle_gamma   90.00
#
_symmetry.space_group_name_H-M   'P 1'
#
loop_
_entity.id
_entity.type
_entity.pdbx_description
1 polymer ?
#
loop_
_entity_poly.entity_id
_entity_poly.type
_entity_poly.pdbx_seq_one_letter_code
_entity_poly.pdbx_strand_id
1 'polypeptide(L)'
;MLRLIRTRLTLDWWRQLWRQSLTNSSFRLLSPSYFVMSQKMGYSTQVEPESSSFVTNLFNGQISPNNVFPFPSVLSSEQAQSLQTLLDPCTRFFEEVNSPSANEKQESIEEA
;
A
#
# COMPACT_ATOMS: atom_id res chain seq x y z
N MET A 1 -5.09 71.58 -58.84
CA MET A 1 -3.71 71.12 -58.61
C MET A 1 -3.76 69.79 -57.87
N LEU A 2 -3.17 68.75 -58.46
CA LEU A 2 -2.94 67.43 -57.85
C LEU A 2 -2.02 67.57 -56.61
N ARG A 3 -2.07 66.74 -55.57
CA ARG A 3 -1.72 65.31 -55.58
C ARG A 3 -2.27 64.55 -54.35
N LEU A 4 -2.76 63.35 -54.64
CA LEU A 4 -2.83 62.20 -53.72
C LEU A 4 -1.42 61.85 -53.21
N ILE A 5 -1.30 61.36 -51.97
CA ILE A 5 -0.52 60.15 -51.65
C ILE A 5 -1.12 59.49 -50.41
N ARG A 6 -1.28 58.18 -50.57
CA ARG A 6 -1.77 57.18 -49.64
C ARG A 6 -0.55 56.43 -49.06
N THR A 7 -0.76 55.82 -47.89
CA THR A 7 -0.27 54.49 -47.47
C THR A 7 1.09 54.26 -46.79
N ARG A 8 0.96 53.67 -45.58
CA ARG A 8 1.51 52.38 -45.10
C ARG A 8 3.00 52.30 -44.75
N LEU A 9 3.33 52.51 -43.48
CA LEU A 9 4.49 51.89 -42.82
C LEU A 9 4.16 51.52 -41.36
N THR A 10 3.39 50.45 -41.16
CA THR A 10 3.34 49.72 -39.88
C THR A 10 3.13 48.22 -40.17
N LEU A 11 4.11 47.58 -40.81
CA LEU A 11 4.02 46.15 -41.11
C LEU A 11 5.38 45.40 -41.09
N ASP A 12 6.45 46.04 -40.61
CA ASP A 12 7.79 45.42 -40.60
C ASP A 12 8.35 45.05 -39.22
N TRP A 13 7.72 45.45 -38.11
CA TRP A 13 8.24 45.07 -36.77
C TRP A 13 7.93 43.61 -36.39
N TRP A 14 6.73 43.11 -36.74
CA TRP A 14 6.27 41.79 -36.29
C TRP A 14 6.95 40.61 -37.01
N ARG A 15 7.56 40.83 -38.18
CA ARG A 15 8.26 39.77 -38.94
C ARG A 15 9.63 39.40 -38.34
N GLN A 16 10.18 40.22 -37.43
CA GLN A 16 11.47 39.99 -36.79
C GLN A 16 11.36 39.17 -35.50
N LEU A 17 10.17 39.13 -34.86
CA LEU A 17 9.90 38.33 -33.66
C LEU A 17 9.70 36.83 -33.95
N TRP A 18 9.27 36.46 -35.16
CA TRP A 18 9.01 35.07 -35.53
C TRP A 18 10.21 34.31 -36.15
N ARG A 19 11.37 34.96 -36.33
CA ARG A 19 12.58 34.31 -36.87
C ARG A 19 13.57 33.76 -35.83
N GLN A 20 13.33 33.97 -34.54
CA GLN A 20 14.24 33.51 -33.47
C GLN A 20 13.74 32.24 -32.73
N SER A 21 12.63 31.63 -33.17
CA SER A 21 11.99 30.51 -32.47
C SER A 21 12.25 29.11 -33.06
N LEU A 22 13.16 28.93 -34.02
CA LEU A 22 13.36 27.63 -34.68
C LEU A 22 14.81 27.24 -35.00
N THR A 23 15.80 27.77 -34.28
CA THR A 23 17.17 27.21 -34.32
C THR A 23 17.83 27.33 -32.96
N ASN A 24 17.50 26.42 -32.06
CA ASN A 24 18.45 25.85 -31.11
C ASN A 24 17.82 24.60 -30.50
N SER A 25 18.25 23.46 -31.03
CA SER A 25 18.05 22.15 -30.43
C SER A 25 18.78 22.09 -29.09
N SER A 26 18.08 22.50 -28.04
CA SER A 26 18.39 22.18 -26.67
C SER A 26 17.13 22.42 -25.86
N PHE A 27 16.11 21.60 -26.11
CA PHE A 27 15.11 21.33 -25.08
C PHE A 27 15.86 20.68 -23.91
N ARG A 28 16.45 21.51 -23.03
CA ARG A 28 16.71 21.09 -21.67
C ARG A 28 15.33 20.99 -21.04
N LEU A 29 14.76 19.80 -21.13
CA LEU A 29 13.72 19.37 -20.21
C LEU A 29 14.33 19.56 -18.81
N LEU A 30 14.04 20.69 -18.18
CA LEU A 30 14.17 20.81 -16.74
C LEU A 30 13.09 19.87 -16.19
N SER A 31 13.45 18.59 -16.10
CA SER A 31 12.75 17.66 -15.23
C SER A 31 12.61 18.39 -13.91
N PRO A 32 11.41 18.49 -13.31
CA PRO A 32 11.33 18.92 -11.93
C PRO A 32 12.14 17.88 -11.16
N SER A 33 13.36 18.26 -10.82
CA SER A 33 14.13 17.55 -9.82
C SER A 33 13.25 17.66 -8.59
N TYR A 34 12.47 16.61 -8.31
CA TYR A 34 12.02 16.32 -6.96
C TYR A 34 13.30 16.01 -6.18
N PHE A 35 14.12 17.04 -5.95
CA PHE A 35 15.13 17.01 -4.95
C PHE A 35 14.35 17.12 -3.64
N VAL A 36 13.73 16.00 -3.28
CA VAL A 36 13.34 15.73 -1.91
C VAL A 36 14.65 15.89 -1.16
N MET A 37 14.79 16.99 -0.44
CA MET A 37 15.86 17.17 0.51
C MET A 37 15.62 16.11 1.59
N SER A 38 16.15 14.91 1.35
CA SER A 38 16.25 13.87 2.35
C SER A 38 17.24 14.41 3.37
N GLN A 39 16.73 15.19 4.32
CA GLN A 39 17.45 15.48 5.55
C GLN A 39 17.80 14.12 6.15
N LYS A 40 19.04 13.67 5.94
CA LYS A 40 19.59 12.52 6.66
C LYS A 40 19.88 13.02 8.07
N MET A 41 18.82 13.23 8.82
CA MET A 41 18.86 13.40 10.26
C MET A 41 19.50 12.11 10.79
N GLY A 42 20.70 12.23 11.36
CA GLY A 42 21.44 11.09 11.91
C GLY A 42 20.79 10.58 13.19
N TYR A 43 19.63 9.94 13.06
CA TYR A 43 19.13 9.04 14.10
C TYR A 43 19.93 7.75 14.02
N SER A 44 20.22 7.15 15.18
CA SER A 44 20.78 5.80 15.23
C SER A 44 19.91 4.90 14.35
N THR A 45 20.45 4.50 13.20
CA THR A 45 19.80 3.53 12.32
C THR A 45 20.02 2.18 12.99
N GLN A 46 19.24 1.91 14.04
CA GLN A 46 18.97 0.52 14.38
C GLN A 46 18.26 -0.01 13.13
N VAL A 47 19.01 -0.74 12.30
CA VAL A 47 18.41 -1.53 11.24
C VAL A 47 17.57 -2.55 11.98
N GLU A 48 16.27 -2.27 12.14
CA GLU A 48 15.36 -3.29 12.65
C GLU A 48 15.47 -4.48 11.70
N PRO A 49 15.57 -5.71 12.24
CA PRO A 49 15.63 -6.89 11.40
C PRO A 49 14.41 -6.89 10.48
N GLU A 50 14.63 -7.23 9.21
CA GLU A 50 13.56 -7.36 8.23
C GLU A 50 12.43 -8.23 8.81
N SER A 51 11.19 -7.72 8.73
CA SER A 51 10.04 -8.41 9.30
C SER A 51 9.85 -9.76 8.60
N SER A 52 9.51 -10.82 9.33
CA SER A 52 9.08 -12.09 8.71
C SER A 52 7.60 -12.10 8.34
N SER A 53 6.82 -11.11 8.77
CA SER A 53 5.39 -11.00 8.51
C SER A 53 5.12 -10.89 7.01
N PHE A 54 4.26 -11.76 6.49
CA PHE A 54 3.81 -11.70 5.10
C PHE A 54 3.10 -10.36 4.81
N VAL A 55 2.23 -9.92 5.73
CA VAL A 55 1.44 -8.69 5.55
C VAL A 55 2.33 -7.45 5.57
N THR A 56 3.25 -7.34 6.53
CA THR A 56 4.16 -6.18 6.63
C THR A 56 4.98 -6.01 5.37
N ASN A 57 5.53 -7.11 4.84
CA ASN A 57 6.34 -7.06 3.63
C ASN A 57 5.51 -6.79 2.38
N LEU A 58 4.28 -7.31 2.31
CA LEU A 58 3.37 -7.03 1.21
C LEU A 58 3.13 -5.53 1.05
N PHE A 59 2.94 -4.79 2.15
CA PHE A 59 2.84 -3.33 2.13
C PHE A 59 4.13 -2.63 1.72
N ASN A 60 5.28 -3.25 1.95
CA ASN A 60 6.60 -2.76 1.51
C ASN A 60 6.95 -3.19 0.07
N GLY A 61 6.03 -3.85 -0.65
CA GLY A 61 6.27 -4.36 -2.01
C GLY A 61 7.20 -5.57 -2.07
N GLN A 62 7.44 -6.22 -0.93
CA GLN A 62 8.22 -7.45 -0.81
C GLN A 62 7.30 -8.64 -0.53
N ILE A 63 7.68 -9.84 -0.96
CA ILE A 63 6.91 -11.05 -0.69
C ILE A 63 7.72 -11.92 0.28
N SER A 64 7.18 -12.12 1.48
CA SER A 64 7.76 -13.00 2.52
C SER A 64 6.80 -14.16 2.83
N PRO A 65 6.86 -15.28 2.09
CA PRO A 65 5.83 -16.31 2.14
C PRO A 65 5.98 -17.29 3.31
N ASN A 66 7.10 -17.24 4.05
CA ASN A 66 7.51 -18.26 5.03
C ASN A 66 6.48 -18.56 6.12
N ASN A 67 5.71 -17.55 6.55
CA ASN A 67 4.70 -17.69 7.60
C ASN A 67 3.31 -18.11 7.09
N VAL A 68 3.16 -18.32 5.78
CA VAL A 68 1.87 -18.60 5.13
C VAL A 68 1.92 -19.88 4.30
N PHE A 69 3.04 -20.14 3.63
CA PHE A 69 3.16 -21.23 2.67
C PHE A 69 4.32 -22.19 2.99
N PRO A 70 4.07 -23.51 2.99
CA PRO A 70 2.75 -24.16 2.94
C PRO A 70 1.91 -23.84 4.21
N PHE A 71 0.62 -24.17 4.19
CA PHE A 71 -0.22 -23.98 5.39
C PHE A 71 0.41 -24.73 6.58
N PRO A 72 0.60 -24.07 7.74
CA PRO A 72 1.41 -24.62 8.80
C PRO A 72 0.75 -25.83 9.48
N SER A 73 1.48 -26.93 9.58
CA SER A 73 1.14 -28.09 10.42
C SER A 73 2.01 -28.06 11.69
N VAL A 74 1.48 -27.52 12.78
CA VAL A 74 2.27 -27.23 14.00
C VAL A 74 2.20 -28.32 15.08
N LEU A 75 1.22 -29.22 14.99
CA LEU A 75 0.99 -30.24 16.01
C LEU A 75 1.87 -31.47 15.78
N SER A 76 2.49 -31.98 16.85
CA SER A 76 3.07 -33.32 16.86
C SER A 76 1.98 -34.40 16.85
N SER A 77 2.34 -35.65 16.53
CA SER A 77 1.38 -36.77 16.55
C SER A 77 0.74 -36.96 17.92
N GLU A 78 1.52 -36.82 19.00
CA GLU A 78 1.04 -36.94 20.38
C GLU A 78 0.08 -35.80 20.74
N GLN A 79 0.40 -34.56 20.37
CA GLN A 79 -0.46 -33.40 20.59
C GLN A 79 -1.79 -33.53 19.83
N ALA A 80 -1.74 -34.01 18.58
CA ALA A 80 -2.94 -34.25 17.79
C ALA A 80 -3.83 -35.34 18.41
N GLN A 81 -3.26 -36.44 18.90
CA GLN A 81 -4.02 -37.52 19.56
C GLN A 81 -4.65 -37.06 20.88
N SER A 82 -3.91 -36.29 21.67
CA SER A 82 -4.44 -35.69 22.91
C SER A 82 -5.63 -34.78 22.61
N LEU A 83 -5.51 -33.90 21.61
CA LEU A 83 -6.60 -33.02 21.18
C LEU A 83 -7.81 -33.81 20.66
N GLN A 84 -7.58 -34.88 19.89
CA GLN A 84 -8.65 -35.75 19.39
C GLN A 84 -9.44 -36.40 20.53
N THR A 85 -8.78 -36.76 21.62
CA THR A 85 -9.43 -37.37 22.80
C THR A 85 -10.28 -36.36 23.57
N LEU A 86 -9.92 -35.07 23.55
CA LEU A 86 -10.68 -33.98 24.18
C LEU A 86 -11.89 -33.55 23.34
N LEU A 87 -11.83 -33.71 22.02
CA LEU A 87 -12.90 -33.32 21.11
C LEU A 87 -14.22 -34.02 21.46
N ASP A 88 -14.21 -35.35 21.61
CA ASP A 88 -15.42 -36.13 21.88
C ASP A 88 -16.20 -35.72 23.14
N PRO A 89 -15.58 -35.58 24.34
CA PRO A 89 -16.31 -35.10 25.52
C PRO A 89 -16.74 -33.64 25.39
N CYS A 90 -15.96 -32.78 24.72
CA CYS A 90 -16.36 -31.39 24.47
C CYS A 90 -17.58 -31.30 23.56
N THR A 91 -17.61 -32.06 22.46
CA THR A 91 -18.75 -32.13 21.55
C THR A 91 -20.00 -32.61 22.28
N ARG A 92 -19.91 -33.71 23.02
CA ARG A 92 -21.05 -34.22 23.80
C ARG A 92 -21.55 -33.23 24.84
N PHE A 93 -20.66 -32.50 25.51
CA PHE A 93 -21.09 -31.45 26.44
C PHE A 93 -21.94 -30.38 25.74
N PHE A 94 -21.51 -29.92 24.55
CA PHE A 94 -22.25 -28.90 23.81
C PHE A 94 -23.56 -29.40 23.18
N GLU A 95 -23.67 -30.71 22.93
CA GLU A 95 -24.87 -31.34 22.37
C GLU A 95 -25.89 -31.76 23.44
N GLU A 96 -25.41 -32.33 24.55
CA GLU A 96 -26.25 -32.99 25.55
C GLU A 96 -26.54 -32.10 26.77
N VAL A 97 -25.60 -31.23 27.15
CA VAL A 97 -25.68 -30.45 28.40
C VAL A 97 -25.98 -28.98 28.11
N ASN A 98 -25.23 -28.36 27.20
CA ASN A 98 -25.38 -26.94 26.92
C ASN A 98 -26.62 -26.68 26.06
N SER A 99 -27.52 -25.79 26.52
CA SER A 99 -28.63 -25.28 25.73
C SER A 99 -28.40 -23.81 25.35
N PRO A 100 -27.95 -23.51 24.11
CA PRO A 100 -27.71 -22.12 23.68
C PRO A 100 -28.97 -21.25 23.79
N SER A 101 -30.13 -21.82 23.47
CA SER A 101 -31.41 -21.11 23.52
C SER A 101 -31.91 -20.82 24.94
N ALA A 102 -31.52 -21.64 25.93
CA ALA A 102 -31.81 -21.38 27.33
C ALA A 102 -30.89 -20.27 27.85
N ASN A 103 -29.59 -20.35 27.56
CA ASN A 103 -28.61 -19.34 27.95
C ASN A 103 -28.97 -17.95 27.39
N GLU A 104 -29.45 -17.88 26.15
CA GLU A 104 -29.91 -16.62 25.54
C GLU A 104 -31.12 -16.03 26.28
N LYS A 105 -32.12 -16.86 26.60
CA LYS A 105 -33.33 -16.41 27.33
C LYS A 105 -33.03 -15.96 28.76
N GLN A 106 -32.04 -16.57 29.39
CA GLN A 106 -31.65 -16.26 30.76
C GLN A 106 -30.62 -15.12 30.84
N GLU A 107 -30.02 -14.74 29.69
CA GLU A 107 -28.89 -13.80 29.60
C GLU A 107 -27.68 -14.22 30.45
N SER A 108 -27.62 -15.50 30.86
CA SER A 108 -26.58 -16.11 31.67
C SER A 108 -26.43 -17.58 31.33
N ILE A 109 -25.30 -18.17 31.73
CA ILE A 109 -25.13 -19.63 31.71
C ILE A 109 -25.81 -20.20 32.96
N GLU A 110 -26.37 -21.41 32.85
CA GLU A 110 -26.94 -22.14 33.99
C GLU A 110 -25.85 -22.48 35.03
N GLU A 111 -26.11 -22.21 36.31
CA GLU A 111 -25.19 -22.59 37.40
C GLU A 111 -25.33 -24.08 37.72
N ALA A 112 -24.19 -24.74 37.96
CA ALA A 112 -24.06 -26.19 38.12
C ALA A 112 -24.54 -26.74 39.48
#